data_AF-A0A832YEF8-F1
#
_entry.id   AF-A0A832YEF8-F1
#
_cell.length_a   1.000
_cell.length_b   1.000
_cell.length_c   1.000
_cell.angle_alpha   90.00
_cell.angle_beta   90.00
_cell.angle_gamma   90.00
#
_symmetry.space_group_name_H-M   'P 1'
#
loop_
_entity.id
_entity.type
_entity.pdbx_description
1 polymer ?
#
loop_
_entity_poly.entity_id
_entity_poly.type
_entity_poly.pdbx_seq_one_letter_code
_entity_poly.pdbx_strand_id
1 'polypeptide(L)'
;MVQVLRFDNGSFVSITEGQEKIGGMLASIATEPVPSTVTIIPPKSESIFLKMMSDYLSSITKGINIVSAFIPQKLDTKTTKVLMTKIKEIIEK
;
A
#
# COMPACT_ATOMS: atom_id res chain seq x y z
N MET A 1 -8.43 3.00 -8.91
CA MET A 1 -7.28 2.69 -9.78
C MET A 1 -6.08 2.33 -8.92
N VAL A 2 -5.18 1.51 -9.43
CA VAL A 2 -3.89 1.19 -8.79
C VAL A 2 -2.78 1.56 -9.77
N GLN A 3 -1.80 2.32 -9.31
CA GLN A 3 -0.58 2.62 -10.06
C GLN A 3 0.62 2.13 -9.26
N VAL A 4 1.59 1.53 -9.94
CA VAL A 4 2.82 1.01 -9.34
C VAL A 4 4.01 1.54 -10.10
N LEU A 5 4.90 2.25 -9.41
CA LEU A 5 6.21 2.63 -9.90
C LEU A 5 7.25 1.73 -9.22
N ARG A 6 8.05 1.03 -10.03
CA ARG A 6 9.05 0.06 -9.55
C ARG A 6 10.45 0.67 -9.56
N PHE A 7 11.25 0.24 -8.59
CA PHE A 7 12.67 0.53 -8.45
C PHE A 7 13.40 -0.77 -8.12
N ASP A 8 14.71 -0.81 -8.35
CA ASP A 8 15.51 -2.01 -8.07
C ASP A 8 15.47 -2.43 -6.60
N ASN A 9 15.22 -1.49 -5.69
CA ASN A 9 15.19 -1.72 -4.24
C ASN A 9 13.78 -1.56 -3.62
N GLY A 10 12.73 -1.41 -4.43
CA GLY A 10 11.43 -1.07 -3.88
C GLY A 10 10.33 -0.68 -4.86
N SER A 11 9.22 -0.17 -4.32
CA SER A 11 8.14 0.37 -5.13
C SER A 11 7.38 1.51 -4.47
N PHE A 12 6.76 2.34 -5.31
CA PHE A 12 5.73 3.28 -4.90
C PHE A 12 4.38 2.80 -5.45
N VAL A 13 3.42 2.57 -4.56
CA VAL A 13 2.07 2.11 -4.89
C VAL A 13 1.07 3.21 -4.55
N SER A 14 0.32 3.65 -5.55
CA SER A 14 -0.77 4.62 -5.40
C SER A 14 -2.11 3.95 -5.62
N ILE A 15 -3.01 4.09 -4.65
CA ILE A 15 -4.36 3.54 -4.65
C ILE A 15 -5.33 4.71 -4.56
N THR A 16 -6.17 4.88 -5.56
CA THR A 16 -7.11 6.01 -5.62
C THR A 16 -8.51 5.55 -6.00
N GLU A 17 -9.52 6.10 -5.33
CA GLU A 17 -10.93 5.94 -5.70
C GLU A 17 -11.47 7.26 -6.27
N GLY A 18 -12.06 7.20 -7.47
CA GLY A 18 -12.55 8.36 -8.18
C GLY A 18 -11.42 9.20 -8.80
N GLN A 19 -10.95 10.22 -8.08
CA GLN A 19 -9.93 11.16 -8.58
C GLN A 19 -8.52 10.71 -8.20
N GLU A 20 -7.55 10.96 -9.09
CA GLU A 20 -6.13 10.71 -8.85
C GLU A 20 -5.59 11.70 -7.81
N LYS A 21 -5.58 11.28 -6.55
CA LYS A 21 -5.11 12.09 -5.41
C LYS A 21 -4.15 11.30 -4.54
N ILE A 22 -3.16 12.02 -4.01
CA ILE A 22 -2.37 11.51 -2.90
C ILE A 22 -3.26 11.49 -1.65
N GLY A 23 -3.29 10.35 -0.97
CA GLY A 23 -4.03 10.18 0.28
C GLY A 23 -3.12 9.94 1.47
N GLY A 24 -3.61 9.17 2.45
CA GLY A 24 -2.74 8.69 3.53
C GLY A 24 -1.55 7.95 2.94
N MET A 25 -0.39 8.05 3.58
CA MET A 25 0.85 7.52 3.03
C MET A 25 1.71 6.89 4.12
N LEU A 26 2.12 5.66 3.89
CA LEU A 26 3.05 4.91 4.73
C LEU A 26 4.27 4.52 3.91
N ALA A 27 5.41 4.41 4.59
CA ALA A 27 6.59 3.76 4.06
C ALA A 27 6.97 2.58 4.96
N SER A 28 7.29 1.45 4.34
CA SER A 28 7.69 0.22 5.00
C SER A 28 9.00 -0.30 4.43
N ILE A 29 9.86 -0.80 5.30
CA ILE A 29 11.14 -1.43 4.93
C ILE A 29 11.16 -2.83 5.52
N ALA A 30 11.60 -3.80 4.71
CA ALA A 30 11.68 -5.19 5.12
C ALA A 30 12.77 -5.33 6.18
N THR A 31 12.35 -5.56 7.42
CA THR A 31 13.21 -5.87 8.55
C THR A 31 12.76 -7.19 9.16
N GLU A 32 13.66 -7.93 9.81
CA GLU A 32 13.30 -9.15 10.53
C GLU A 32 12.95 -8.82 12.00
N PRO A 33 11.90 -9.42 12.59
CA PRO A 33 10.98 -10.42 12.02
C PRO A 33 9.76 -9.84 11.28
N VAL A 34 9.53 -8.53 11.38
CA VAL A 34 8.42 -7.81 10.74
C VAL A 34 8.92 -6.51 10.12
N PRO A 35 8.28 -6.02 9.04
CA PRO A 35 8.63 -4.74 8.44
C PRO A 35 8.55 -3.57 9.42
N SER A 36 9.49 -2.63 9.29
CA SER A 36 9.46 -1.36 9.98
C SER A 36 8.67 -0.36 9.14
N THR A 37 7.62 0.22 9.73
CA THR A 37 6.65 1.06 9.01
C THR A 37 6.46 2.41 9.68
N VAL A 38 6.53 3.47 8.88
CA VAL A 38 6.31 4.85 9.32
C VAL A 38 5.16 5.49 8.54
N THR A 39 4.35 6.28 9.25
CA THR A 39 3.31 7.11 8.64
C THR A 39 3.95 8.43 8.17
N ILE A 40 3.89 8.70 6.87
CA ILE A 40 4.34 9.96 6.26
C ILE A 40 3.19 10.97 6.23
N ILE A 41 2.03 10.55 5.73
CA ILE A 41 0.80 11.34 5.71
C ILE A 41 -0.26 10.57 6.49
N PRO A 42 -0.81 11.13 7.59
CA PRO A 42 -1.85 10.46 8.35
C PRO A 42 -3.07 10.13 7.47
N PRO A 43 -3.50 8.85 7.42
CA PRO A 43 -4.70 8.48 6.69
C PRO A 43 -5.95 9.06 7.38
N LYS A 44 -6.83 9.69 6.60
CA LYS A 44 -8.15 10.17 7.08
C LYS A 44 -9.15 9.02 7.28
N SER A 45 -8.94 7.90 6.58
CA SER A 45 -9.75 6.69 6.56
C SER A 45 -8.86 5.48 6.27
N GLU A 46 -9.32 4.27 6.58
CA GLU A 46 -8.67 3.01 6.15
C GLU A 46 -7.20 2.82 6.58
N SER A 47 -6.85 3.33 7.77
CA SER A 47 -5.49 3.23 8.32
C SER A 47 -4.98 1.78 8.44
N ILE A 48 -5.87 0.85 8.79
CA ILE A 48 -5.55 -0.58 8.92
C ILE A 48 -5.23 -1.17 7.53
N PHE A 49 -6.06 -0.90 6.53
CA PHE A 49 -5.80 -1.35 5.15
C PHE A 49 -4.45 -0.84 4.65
N LEU A 50 -4.20 0.46 4.83
CA LEU A 50 -2.97 1.07 4.35
C LEU A 50 -1.73 0.48 5.03
N LYS A 51 -1.78 0.24 6.35
CA LYS A 51 -0.71 -0.44 7.08
C LYS A 51 -0.52 -1.88 6.62
N MET A 52 -1.61 -2.65 6.50
CA MET A 52 -1.55 -4.04 6.01
C MET A 52 -0.93 -4.12 4.61
N MET A 53 -1.33 -3.25 3.70
CA MET A 53 -0.76 -3.19 2.35
C MET A 53 0.73 -2.87 2.39
N SER A 54 1.12 -1.85 3.16
CA SER A 54 2.52 -1.40 3.25
C SER A 54 3.43 -2.50 3.83
N ASP A 55 3.01 -3.11 4.95
CA ASP A 55 3.72 -4.23 5.58
C ASP A 55 3.80 -5.44 4.64
N TYR A 56 2.69 -5.81 4.01
CA TYR A 56 2.60 -6.96 3.12
C TYR A 56 3.54 -6.81 1.91
N LEU A 57 3.49 -5.66 1.23
CA LEU A 57 4.33 -5.41 0.07
C LEU A 57 5.80 -5.44 0.44
N SER A 58 6.19 -4.78 1.54
CA SER A 58 7.58 -4.77 1.99
C SER A 58 8.09 -6.17 2.31
N SER A 59 7.25 -7.02 2.90
CA SER A 59 7.58 -8.41 3.18
C SER A 59 7.83 -9.23 1.90
N ILE A 60 6.96 -9.10 0.89
CA ILE A 60 7.11 -9.91 -0.35
C ILE A 60 8.22 -9.41 -1.27
N THR A 61 8.46 -8.09 -1.33
CA THR A 61 9.53 -7.52 -2.17
C THR A 61 10.90 -7.55 -1.49
N LYS A 62 10.95 -7.84 -0.17
CA LYS A 62 12.17 -7.74 0.66
C LYS A 62 12.89 -6.39 0.50
N GLY A 63 12.12 -5.32 0.32
CA GLY A 63 12.64 -3.99 0.00
C GLY A 63 11.82 -2.85 0.60
N ILE A 64 12.04 -1.65 0.07
CA ILE A 64 11.35 -0.42 0.50
C ILE A 64 10.02 -0.30 -0.26
N ASN A 65 8.92 -0.11 0.44
CA ASN A 65 7.64 0.19 -0.19
C ASN A 65 7.02 1.45 0.38
N ILE A 66 6.55 2.32 -0.51
CA ILE A 66 5.77 3.49 -0.16
C ILE A 66 4.38 3.29 -0.71
N VAL A 67 3.37 3.32 0.14
CA VAL A 67 1.97 3.13 -0.26
C VAL A 67 1.19 4.38 0.06
N SER A 68 0.54 4.96 -0.94
CA SER A 68 -0.45 6.01 -0.78
C SER A 68 -1.85 5.48 -1.09
N ALA A 69 -2.82 5.80 -0.24
CA ALA A 69 -4.22 5.45 -0.48
C ALA A 69 -5.16 6.65 -0.24
N PHE A 70 -5.87 7.05 -1.30
CA PHE A 70 -7.00 7.97 -1.25
C PHE A 70 -8.30 7.21 -1.52
N ILE A 71 -9.01 6.87 -0.44
CA ILE A 71 -10.25 6.09 -0.48
C ILE A 71 -11.29 6.83 0.38
N PRO A 72 -12.18 7.62 -0.23
CA PRO A 72 -13.19 8.40 0.49
C PRO A 72 -14.22 7.53 1.22
N GLN A 73 -14.50 6.34 0.69
CA GLN A 73 -15.49 5.43 1.25
C GLN A 73 -14.84 4.35 2.12
N LYS A 74 -15.61 3.81 3.07
CA LYS A 74 -15.13 2.71 3.90
C LYS A 74 -14.99 1.46 3.05
N LEU A 75 -13.86 0.76 3.17
CA LEU A 75 -13.67 -0.51 2.49
C LEU A 75 -14.39 -1.62 3.24
N ASP A 76 -15.27 -2.34 2.53
CA ASP A 76 -15.76 -3.62 3.04
C ASP A 76 -14.68 -4.71 2.92
N THR A 77 -14.86 -5.80 3.66
CA THR A 77 -13.91 -6.92 3.70
C THR A 77 -13.70 -7.59 2.34
N LYS A 78 -14.74 -7.67 1.51
CA LYS A 78 -14.67 -8.27 0.18
C LYS A 78 -13.81 -7.39 -0.74
N THR A 79 -14.07 -6.08 -0.74
CA THR A 79 -13.34 -5.10 -1.54
C THR A 79 -11.86 -5.03 -1.11
N THR A 80 -11.60 -5.06 0.20
CA THR A 80 -10.24 -5.13 0.75
C THR A 80 -9.47 -6.34 0.21
N LYS A 81 -10.06 -7.53 0.27
CA LYS A 81 -9.41 -8.76 -0.24
C LYS A 81 -9.12 -8.67 -1.73
N VAL A 82 -10.08 -8.19 -2.53
CA VAL A 82 -9.91 -8.02 -3.98
C VAL A 82 -8.77 -7.04 -4.29
N LEU A 83 -8.67 -5.93 -3.56
CA LEU A 83 -7.59 -4.96 -3.73
C LEU A 83 -6.22 -5.55 -3.39
N MET A 84 -6.11 -6.23 -2.23
CA MET A 84 -4.86 -6.90 -1.81
C MET A 84 -4.38 -7.89 -2.89
N THR A 85 -5.28 -8.74 -3.41
CA THR A 85 -4.96 -9.72 -4.47
C THR A 85 -4.54 -9.03 -5.76
N LYS A 86 -5.27 -8.02 -6.21
CA LYS A 86 -4.91 -7.30 -7.44
C LYS A 86 -3.56 -6.60 -7.35
N ILE A 87 -3.28 -5.93 -6.23
CA ILE A 87 -2.00 -5.24 -6.03
C ILE A 87 -0.86 -6.25 -5.96
N LYS A 88 -1.05 -7.38 -5.28
CA LYS A 88 -0.10 -8.50 -5.27
C LYS A 88 0.23 -8.96 -6.69
N GLU A 89 -0.78 -9.27 -7.50
CA GLU A 89 -0.60 -9.72 -8.88
C GLU A 89 0.12 -8.68 -9.75
N ILE A 90 -0.10 -7.39 -9.50
CA ILE A 90 0.61 -6.31 -10.20
C ILE A 90 2.06 -6.28 -9.75
N ILE A 91 2.39 -6.51 -8.48
CA ILE A 91 3.76 -6.41 -7.95
C ILE A 91 4.60 -7.63 -8.30
N GLU A 92 4.01 -8.84 -8.34
CA GLU A 92 4.70 -10.10 -8.66
C GLU A 92 4.96 -10.29 -10.17
N LYS A 93 4.32 -9.51 -11.03
CA LYS A 93 4.61 -9.46 -12.47
C LYS A 93 5.76 -8.51 -12.78
#